data_AF-A0A951GCE2-F1
#
_entry.id   AF-A0A951GCE2-F1
#
_cell.length_a   1.000
_cell.length_b   1.000
_cell.length_c   1.000
_cell.angle_alpha   90.00
_cell.angle_beta   90.00
_cell.angle_gamma   90.00
#
_symmetry.space_group_name_H-M   'P 1'
#
loop_
_entity.id
_entity.type
_entity.pdbx_description
1 polymer ?
#
loop_
_entity_poly.entity_id
_entity_poly.type
_entity_poly.pdbx_seq_one_letter_code
_entity_poly.pdbx_strand_id
1 'polypeptide(L)'
;MWLRLAAVIIALSVVVASRADAEETIVLASTTSVENSGLLARILPEFTRQTGISVRVLAQGTGQALATAARGDADLVLVHDPEAEQQFIADGHGVDRRQVAWNDFVV
;
A
#
# COMPACT_ATOMS: atom_id res chain seq x y z
N MET A 1 -5.00 21.75 49.45
CA MET A 1 -6.07 20.95 48.81
C MET A 1 -6.34 21.39 47.37
N TRP A 2 -6.54 22.70 47.12
CA TRP A 2 -6.76 23.28 45.79
C TRP A 2 -5.64 23.07 44.76
N LEU A 3 -4.36 23.14 45.19
CA LEU A 3 -3.19 22.86 44.35
C LEU A 3 -3.11 21.41 43.86
N ARG A 4 -3.67 20.45 44.63
CA ARG A 4 -3.71 19.04 44.25
C ARG A 4 -4.84 18.75 43.25
N LEU A 5 -5.96 19.47 43.34
CA LEU A 5 -7.04 19.39 42.35
C LEU A 5 -6.63 19.99 40.99
N ALA A 6 -5.93 21.12 40.99
CA ALA A 6 -5.42 21.72 39.75
C ALA A 6 -4.42 20.80 39.03
N ALA A 7 -3.54 20.14 39.77
CA ALA A 7 -2.58 19.17 39.21
C ALA A 7 -3.28 17.94 38.60
N VAL A 8 -4.38 17.46 39.19
CA VAL A 8 -5.16 16.34 38.66
C VAL A 8 -5.93 16.74 37.38
N ILE A 9 -6.44 17.97 37.29
CA ILE A 9 -7.14 18.46 36.09
C ILE A 9 -6.17 18.68 34.91
N ILE A 10 -4.95 19.13 35.18
CA ILE A 10 -3.89 19.27 34.15
C ILE A 10 -3.40 17.89 33.70
N ALA A 11 -3.28 16.91 34.60
CA ALA A 11 -2.93 15.55 34.25
C ALA A 11 -4.01 14.85 33.40
N LEU A 12 -5.30 15.16 33.63
CA LEU A 12 -6.41 14.57 32.88
C LEU A 12 -6.55 15.14 31.46
N SER A 13 -6.15 16.39 31.23
CA SER A 13 -6.17 17.02 29.91
C SER A 13 -5.01 16.58 28.99
N VAL A 14 -3.92 16.02 29.55
CA VAL A 14 -2.82 15.43 28.78
C VAL A 14 -3.12 14.01 28.27
N VAL A 15 -4.05 13.27 28.89
CA VAL A 15 -4.45 11.92 28.44
C VAL A 15 -5.35 11.96 27.19
N VAL A 16 -5.95 13.12 26.90
CA VAL A 16 -6.63 13.40 25.61
C VAL A 16 -5.62 13.95 24.58
N ALA A 17 -4.34 13.61 24.70
CA ALA A 17 -3.37 13.80 23.63
C ALA A 17 -3.73 12.83 22.49
N SER A 18 -4.46 13.37 21.53
CA SER A 18 -4.36 13.06 20.10
C SER A 18 -4.18 11.57 19.78
N ARG A 19 -5.28 10.88 19.49
CA ARG A 19 -5.22 9.88 18.43
C ARG A 19 -4.90 10.65 17.16
N ALA A 20 -3.61 10.82 16.87
CA ALA A 20 -3.21 11.13 15.52
C ALA A 20 -3.65 9.92 14.70
N ASP A 21 -4.74 10.06 13.95
CA ASP A 21 -5.12 9.09 12.94
C ASP A 21 -3.93 9.00 11.99
N ALA A 22 -3.08 7.99 12.18
CA ALA A 22 -1.98 7.74 11.27
C ALA A 22 -2.62 7.41 9.92
N GLU A 23 -2.39 8.24 8.90
CA GLU A 23 -2.85 7.96 7.54
C GLU A 23 -2.31 6.59 7.13
N GLU A 24 -3.21 5.61 7.07
CA GLU A 24 -2.87 4.26 6.68
C GLU A 24 -2.39 4.30 5.23
N THR A 25 -1.20 3.77 4.98
CA THR A 25 -0.55 3.81 3.67
C THR A 25 -0.18 2.41 3.23
N ILE A 26 -0.62 2.04 2.04
CA ILE A 26 -0.25 0.80 1.36
C ILE A 26 0.90 1.10 0.39
N VAL A 27 1.93 0.25 0.39
CA VAL A 27 3.01 0.25 -0.59
C VAL A 27 2.72 -0.75 -1.69
N LEU A 28 2.58 -0.27 -2.92
CA LEU A 28 2.34 -1.07 -4.12
C LEU A 28 3.60 -1.13 -4.99
N ALA A 29 4.24 -2.29 -5.07
CA ALA A 29 5.26 -2.55 -6.08
C ALA A 29 4.57 -2.84 -7.42
N SER A 30 4.86 -2.07 -8.46
CA SER A 30 4.22 -2.20 -9.77
C SER A 30 5.21 -2.06 -10.90
N THR A 31 4.76 -2.30 -12.12
CA THR A 31 5.59 -2.15 -13.32
C THR A 31 5.50 -0.76 -13.92
N THR A 32 6.60 -0.27 -14.50
CA THR A 32 6.62 1.02 -15.19
C THR A 32 5.61 1.09 -16.34
N SER A 33 5.30 -0.02 -17.02
CA SER A 33 4.28 -0.04 -18.08
C SER A 33 2.86 0.17 -17.54
N VAL A 34 2.54 -0.39 -16.38
CA VAL A 34 1.24 -0.15 -15.70
C VAL A 34 1.15 1.29 -15.22
N GLU A 35 2.22 1.85 -14.64
CA GLU A 35 2.25 3.27 -14.24
C GLU A 35 2.02 4.19 -15.45
N ASN A 36 2.77 3.97 -16.54
CA ASN A 36 2.70 4.77 -17.76
C ASN A 36 1.36 4.65 -18.50
N SER A 37 0.58 3.59 -18.25
CA SER A 37 -0.78 3.48 -18.81
C SER A 37 -1.74 4.55 -18.26
N GLY A 38 -1.40 5.16 -17.11
CA GLY A 38 -2.26 6.09 -16.40
C GLY A 38 -3.39 5.42 -15.59
N LEU A 39 -3.47 4.08 -15.58
CA LEU A 39 -4.49 3.35 -14.83
C LEU A 39 -4.47 3.70 -13.33
N LEU A 40 -3.29 3.61 -12.70
CA LEU A 40 -3.13 3.84 -11.26
C LEU A 40 -3.48 5.28 -10.87
N ALA A 41 -3.04 6.25 -11.67
CA ALA A 41 -3.37 7.66 -11.48
C ALA A 41 -4.89 7.95 -11.52
N ARG A 42 -5.68 7.08 -12.16
CA ARG A 42 -7.15 7.23 -12.26
C ARG A 42 -7.90 6.53 -11.14
N ILE A 43 -7.44 5.36 -10.70
CA ILE A 43 -8.17 4.54 -9.72
C ILE A 43 -7.77 4.83 -8.27
N LEU A 44 -6.50 5.16 -8.01
CA LEU A 44 -6.00 5.34 -6.65
C LEU A 44 -6.60 6.57 -5.93
N PRO A 45 -6.84 7.73 -6.59
CA PRO A 45 -7.51 8.85 -5.93
C PRO A 45 -8.94 8.51 -5.48
N GLU A 46 -9.66 7.70 -6.26
CA GLU A 46 -11.00 7.22 -5.91
C GLU A 46 -10.94 6.26 -4.72
N PHE A 47 -10.02 5.30 -4.76
CA PHE A 47 -9.78 4.37 -3.67
C PHE A 47 -9.50 5.13 -2.36
N THR A 48 -8.53 6.05 -2.37
CA THR A 48 -8.17 6.84 -1.18
C THR A 48 -9.34 7.70 -0.70
N ARG A 49 -10.16 8.26 -1.59
CA ARG A 49 -11.36 9.02 -1.18
C ARG A 49 -12.40 8.15 -0.48
N GLN A 50 -12.57 6.89 -0.91
CA GLN A 50 -13.55 5.97 -0.34
C GLN A 50 -13.08 5.31 0.96
N THR A 51 -11.79 4.99 1.06
CA THR A 51 -11.24 4.20 2.17
C THR A 51 -10.49 5.04 3.19
N GLY A 52 -10.02 6.24 2.82
CA GLY A 52 -9.08 7.03 3.60
C GLY A 52 -7.63 6.52 3.54
N ILE A 53 -7.36 5.47 2.76
CA ILE A 53 -6.03 4.82 2.70
C ILE A 53 -5.25 5.37 1.51
N SER A 54 -4.04 5.88 1.78
CA SER A 54 -3.11 6.34 0.74
C SER A 54 -2.37 5.17 0.12
N VAL A 55 -2.02 5.26 -1.17
CA VAL A 55 -1.23 4.22 -1.86
C VAL A 55 0.05 4.82 -2.44
N ARG A 56 1.20 4.32 -1.98
CA ARG A 56 2.52 4.68 -2.49
C ARG A 56 2.98 3.66 -3.52
N VAL A 57 3.11 4.10 -4.77
CA VAL A 57 3.51 3.22 -5.88
C VAL A 57 5.03 3.24 -6.08
N LEU A 58 5.63 2.06 -6.19
CA LEU A 58 7.02 1.85 -6.60
C LEU A 58 7.02 1.29 -8.03
N ALA A 59 7.17 2.14 -9.03
CA ALA A 59 7.19 1.75 -10.44
C ALA A 59 8.59 1.23 -10.85
N GLN A 60 8.68 -0.06 -11.16
CA GLN A 60 9.95 -0.78 -11.40
C GLN A 60 9.81 -1.77 -12.58
N GLY A 61 10.88 -2.50 -12.92
CA GLY A 61 10.75 -3.68 -13.79
C GLY A 61 10.11 -4.87 -13.04
N THR A 62 9.47 -5.81 -13.75
CA THR A 62 8.76 -6.96 -13.16
C THR A 62 9.58 -7.72 -12.12
N GLY A 63 10.81 -8.13 -12.46
CA GLY A 63 11.68 -8.87 -11.53
C GLY A 63 12.05 -8.05 -10.29
N GLN A 64 12.22 -6.73 -10.43
CA GLN A 64 12.52 -5.86 -9.30
C GLN A 64 11.28 -5.63 -8.41
N ALA A 65 10.09 -5.52 -8.99
CA ALA A 65 8.84 -5.38 -8.25
C ALA A 65 8.57 -6.64 -7.41
N LEU A 66 8.72 -7.82 -8.00
CA LEU A 66 8.62 -9.11 -7.28
C LEU A 66 9.69 -9.24 -6.21
N ALA A 67 10.95 -8.88 -6.49
CA ALA A 67 12.01 -8.91 -5.48
C ALA A 67 11.76 -7.94 -4.32
N THR A 68 11.17 -6.77 -4.59
CA THR A 68 10.79 -5.78 -3.57
C THR A 68 9.69 -6.34 -2.66
N ALA A 69 8.66 -6.96 -3.24
CA ALA A 69 7.61 -7.62 -2.47
C ALA A 69 8.14 -8.82 -1.65
N ALA A 70 9.00 -9.65 -2.24
CA ALA A 70 9.58 -10.82 -1.55
C ALA A 70 10.40 -10.45 -0.31
N ARG A 71 10.99 -9.24 -0.28
CA ARG A 71 11.72 -8.73 0.90
C ARG A 71 10.80 -8.13 1.97
N GLY A 72 9.51 -7.95 1.69
CA GLY A 72 8.57 -7.26 2.57
C GLY A 72 8.64 -5.73 2.47
N ASP A 73 9.27 -5.19 1.42
CA ASP A 73 9.35 -3.73 1.20
C ASP A 73 8.06 -3.17 0.56
N ALA A 74 7.12 -4.04 0.18
CA ALA A 74 5.82 -3.69 -0.39
C ALA A 74 4.71 -4.60 0.17
N ASP A 75 3.52 -4.04 0.35
CA ASP A 75 2.34 -4.75 0.85
C ASP A 75 1.59 -5.49 -0.26
N LEU A 76 1.63 -4.94 -1.48
CA LEU A 76 1.05 -5.53 -2.69
C LEU A 76 2.03 -5.47 -3.85
N VAL A 77 1.90 -6.42 -4.77
CA VAL A 77 2.61 -6.45 -6.04
C VAL A 77 1.63 -6.58 -7.21
N LEU A 78 1.79 -5.73 -8.23
CA LEU A 78 1.01 -5.75 -9.46
C LEU A 78 1.95 -5.82 -10.67
N VAL A 79 2.03 -7.00 -11.26
CA VAL A 79 2.82 -7.25 -12.47
C VAL A 79 1.92 -7.86 -13.56
N HIS A 80 2.51 -8.15 -14.72
CA HIS A 80 1.82 -8.71 -15.87
C HIS A 80 2.63 -9.88 -16.46
N ASP A 81 3.11 -10.75 -15.57
CA ASP A 81 3.93 -11.92 -15.91
C ASP A 81 3.39 -13.15 -15.16
N PRO A 82 2.42 -13.88 -15.75
CA PRO A 82 1.74 -14.97 -15.07
C PRO A 82 2.65 -16.10 -14.61
N GLU A 83 3.76 -16.34 -15.30
CA GLU A 83 4.72 -17.39 -14.94
C GLU A 83 5.51 -16.97 -13.70
N ALA A 84 6.06 -15.75 -13.70
CA ALA A 84 6.79 -15.22 -12.56
C ALA A 84 5.89 -15.06 -11.32
N GLU A 85 4.63 -14.66 -11.50
CA GLU A 85 3.64 -14.58 -10.42
C GLU A 85 3.34 -15.95 -9.79
N GLN A 86 3.21 -17.00 -10.60
CA GLN A 86 2.97 -18.36 -10.10
C GLN A 86 4.17 -18.86 -9.28
N GLN A 87 5.38 -18.63 -9.79
CA GLN A 87 6.61 -18.98 -9.07
C GLN A 87 6.72 -18.21 -7.74
N PHE A 88 6.41 -16.92 -7.74
CA PHE A 88 6.41 -16.08 -6.54
C PHE A 88 5.48 -16.62 -5.43
N ILE A 89 4.30 -17.11 -5.80
CA ILE A 89 3.37 -17.76 -4.86
C ILE A 89 3.90 -19.13 -4.41
N ALA A 90 4.42 -19.94 -5.35
CA ALA A 90 4.97 -21.26 -5.04
C ALA A 90 6.16 -21.19 -4.06
N ASP A 91 6.97 -20.14 -4.16
CA ASP A 91 8.09 -19.85 -3.25
C ASP A 91 7.66 -19.27 -1.90
N GLY A 92 6.36 -19.03 -1.69
CA GLY A 92 5.80 -18.57 -0.43
C GLY A 92 5.93 -17.07 -0.18
N HIS A 93 6.23 -16.27 -1.21
CA HIS A 93 6.37 -14.82 -1.09
C HIS A 93 5.04 -14.05 -1.16
N GLY A 94 3.95 -14.70 -1.57
CA GLY A 94 2.62 -14.10 -1.61
C GLY A 94 1.53 -15.06 -1.14
N VAL A 95 0.40 -14.50 -0.72
CA VAL A 95 -0.71 -15.26 -0.10
C VAL A 95 -1.96 -15.38 -0.97
N ASP A 96 -2.18 -14.43 -1.88
CA ASP A 96 -3.37 -14.39 -2.73
C ASP A 96 -3.00 -13.78 -4.09
N ARG A 97 -3.14 -14.58 -5.16
CA ARG A 97 -2.92 -14.15 -6.54
C ARG A 97 -4.26 -13.93 -7.23
N ARG A 98 -4.50 -12.70 -7.70
CA ARG A 98 -5.70 -12.34 -8.46
C ARG A 98 -5.34 -11.70 -9.78
N GLN A 99 -5.94 -12.19 -10.85
CA GLN A 99 -5.88 -11.52 -12.14
C GLN A 99 -6.92 -10.39 -12.17
N VAL A 100 -6.47 -9.17 -12.41
CA VAL A 100 -7.33 -7.97 -12.44
C VAL A 100 -7.39 -7.29 -13.80
N ALA A 101 -6.46 -7.62 -14.70
CA ALA A 101 -6.35 -7.03 -16.03
C ALA A 101 -5.65 -7.98 -17.01
N TRP A 102 -5.76 -7.68 -18.29
CA TRP A 102 -4.93 -8.21 -19.39
C TRP A 102 -4.76 -7.10 -20.43
N ASN A 103 -3.73 -7.24 -21.27
CA ASN A 103 -3.50 -6.37 -22.41
C ASN A 103 -3.41 -7.23 -23.67
N ASP A 104 -3.81 -6.66 -24.81
CA ASP A 104 -3.65 -7.28 -26.12
C ASP A 104 -2.50 -6.61 -26.88
N PHE A 105 -1.73 -7.42 -27.61
CA PHE A 105 -0.79 -6.92 -28.61
C PHE A 105 -1.48 -6.89 -29.97
N VAL A 106 -1.44 -5.75 -30.64
CA VAL A 106 -1.89 -5.61 -32.02
C VAL A 106 -0.65 -5.49 -32.91
N VAL A 107 -0.53 -6.36 -33.91
CA VAL A 107 0.61 -6.44 -34.85
C VAL A 107 0.13 -6.15 -36.26
#